data_AF-A0A502EWX7-F1
#
_entry.id   AF-A0A502EWX7-F1
#
_cell.length_a   1.000
_cell.length_b   1.000
_cell.length_c   1.000
_cell.angle_alpha   90.00
_cell.angle_beta   90.00
_cell.angle_gamma   90.00
#
_symmetry.space_group_name_H-M   'P 1'
#
loop_
_entity.id
_entity.type
_entity.pdbx_description
1 polymer ?
#
loop_
_entity_poly.entity_id
_entity_poly.type
_entity_poly.pdbx_seq_one_letter_code
_entity_poly.pdbx_strand_id
1 'polypeptide(L)'
;MPDITTFETLDSAIKKFGGKPIVLEALWDGDTSGWFLCLFIYTKNDSFFNKSTNRFLLGQIRLGEDIRLFKNEPFTEISLAKELGAIAEKQYNLEFYFPSQNEPDDNCPQWSDRYLGINCLGCNKLIIPTTSPHLPKDICYNCHLKKESNQKLINNELVQDGVVLYLSNDEKSEKLGFYGSYDYLILSKFNIPTLSDVDKIESVKVFSIPVEELQILKNDIEKELKLKLQDYIKPEINEEHRRFSHSIYEIEYEGINYTLETQRNQDHSYILESIRTLTYLEKAIIEKMNLQICFIRGLRYQEDSVLRYLHYLKNDFSNIDELFEHYKILLSEQDILQTIESLSNYGCLIFEGFTIKSTELGKTIV
;
A
#
# COMPACT_ATOMS: atom_id res chain seq x y z
N MET A 1 -22.81 -3.27 4.33
CA MET A 1 -22.89 -4.21 5.47
C MET A 1 -23.18 -3.38 6.72
N PRO A 2 -24.02 -3.81 7.69
CA PRO A 2 -24.26 -2.98 8.87
C PRO A 2 -23.01 -2.92 9.75
N ASP A 3 -22.71 -1.75 10.29
CA ASP A 3 -21.61 -1.55 11.24
C ASP A 3 -22.04 -1.98 12.64
N ILE A 4 -21.20 -2.79 13.29
CA ILE A 4 -21.40 -3.30 14.64
C ILE A 4 -20.33 -2.66 15.53
N THR A 5 -20.70 -1.55 16.17
CA THR A 5 -19.81 -0.78 17.04
C THR A 5 -20.16 -0.90 18.52
N THR A 6 -21.32 -1.48 18.84
CA THR A 6 -21.81 -1.67 20.21
C THR A 6 -22.48 -3.02 20.38
N PHE A 7 -22.64 -3.46 21.63
CA PHE A 7 -23.32 -4.73 21.90
C PHE A 7 -24.81 -4.69 21.54
N GLU A 8 -25.48 -3.54 21.65
CA GLU A 8 -26.90 -3.39 21.27
C GLU A 8 -27.11 -3.64 19.76
N THR A 9 -26.18 -3.16 18.93
CA THR A 9 -26.21 -3.41 17.49
C THR A 9 -25.96 -4.88 17.15
N LEU A 10 -25.00 -5.51 17.84
CA LEU A 10 -24.73 -6.95 17.73
C LEU A 10 -25.93 -7.80 18.16
N ASP A 11 -26.49 -7.51 19.33
CA ASP A 11 -27.64 -8.20 19.92
C ASP A 11 -28.86 -8.13 18.99
N SER A 12 -29.13 -6.94 18.46
CA SER A 12 -30.19 -6.71 17.49
C SER A 12 -29.95 -7.49 16.18
N ALA A 13 -28.70 -7.65 15.75
CA ALA A 13 -28.36 -8.44 14.57
C ALA A 13 -28.54 -9.95 14.82
N ILE A 14 -28.09 -10.48 15.96
CA ILE A 14 -28.25 -11.89 16.35
C ILE A 14 -29.73 -12.28 16.40
N LYS A 15 -30.57 -11.45 17.04
CA LYS A 15 -32.01 -11.70 17.20
C LYS A 15 -32.82 -11.76 15.90
N LYS A 16 -32.27 -11.27 14.78
CA LYS A 16 -32.92 -11.39 13.46
C LYS A 16 -32.92 -12.82 12.93
N PHE A 17 -32.02 -13.66 13.42
CA PHE A 17 -31.86 -15.03 12.95
C PHE A 17 -32.52 -16.01 13.91
N GLY A 18 -33.25 -16.99 13.35
CA GLY A 18 -33.87 -18.06 14.12
C GLY A 18 -32.88 -19.15 14.53
N GLY A 19 -33.30 -19.98 15.49
CA GLY A 19 -32.50 -21.09 16.02
C GLY A 19 -31.72 -20.72 17.28
N LYS A 20 -31.06 -21.70 17.89
CA LYS A 20 -30.19 -21.47 19.05
C LYS A 20 -28.81 -21.02 18.57
N PRO A 21 -28.32 -19.81 18.92
CA PRO A 21 -26.94 -19.43 18.66
C PRO A 21 -25.97 -20.41 19.34
N ILE A 22 -24.95 -20.84 18.61
CA ILE A 22 -23.93 -21.76 19.14
C ILE A 22 -22.51 -21.22 19.02
N VAL A 23 -22.25 -20.36 18.03
CA VAL A 23 -20.94 -19.74 17.80
C VAL A 23 -21.13 -18.33 17.29
N LEU A 24 -20.40 -17.38 17.86
CA LEU A 24 -20.15 -16.08 17.28
C LEU A 24 -18.73 -16.09 16.72
N GLU A 25 -18.60 -15.89 15.43
CA GLU A 25 -17.34 -15.92 14.71
C GLU A 25 -16.95 -14.50 14.28
N ALA A 26 -15.67 -14.16 14.48
CA ALA A 26 -15.04 -12.96 13.93
C ALA A 26 -13.90 -13.38 13.00
N LEU A 27 -13.96 -12.96 11.74
CA LEU A 27 -12.91 -13.19 10.74
C LEU A 27 -12.50 -11.88 10.10
N TRP A 28 -11.21 -11.73 9.82
CA TRP A 28 -10.73 -10.60 9.03
C TRP A 28 -11.15 -10.77 7.57
N ASP A 29 -11.38 -9.63 6.96
CA ASP A 29 -11.56 -9.48 5.53
C ASP A 29 -10.93 -8.13 5.13
N GLY A 30 -10.57 -8.00 3.87
CA GLY A 30 -9.83 -6.86 3.35
C GLY A 30 -10.25 -6.55 1.92
N ASP A 31 -10.52 -5.28 1.66
CA ASP A 31 -10.80 -4.79 0.30
C ASP A 31 -9.93 -3.57 -0.03
N THR A 32 -10.20 -2.91 -1.15
CA THR A 32 -9.49 -1.69 -1.57
C THR A 32 -9.65 -0.52 -0.59
N SER A 33 -10.56 -0.61 0.37
CA SER A 33 -10.81 0.37 1.42
C SER A 33 -10.29 -0.08 2.79
N GLY A 34 -9.74 -1.29 2.89
CA GLY A 34 -8.93 -1.72 4.02
C GLY A 34 -9.45 -2.90 4.81
N TRP A 35 -8.83 -3.12 5.98
CA TRP A 35 -9.13 -4.25 6.85
C TRP A 35 -10.35 -3.98 7.74
N PHE A 36 -11.20 -5.00 7.88
CA PHE A 36 -12.35 -5.02 8.80
C PHE A 36 -12.61 -6.43 9.30
N LEU A 37 -13.39 -6.55 10.38
CA LEU A 37 -13.83 -7.85 10.89
C LEU A 37 -15.28 -8.11 10.47
N CYS A 38 -15.50 -9.20 9.74
CA CYS A 38 -16.83 -9.74 9.49
C CYS A 38 -17.29 -10.58 10.70
N LEU A 39 -18.48 -10.29 11.21
CA LEU A 39 -19.09 -11.05 12.29
C LEU A 39 -20.15 -12.01 11.74
N PHE A 40 -20.06 -13.28 12.12
CA PHE A 40 -21.00 -14.32 11.73
C PHE A 40 -21.58 -15.03 12.94
N ILE A 41 -22.84 -15.46 12.85
CA ILE A 41 -23.46 -16.34 13.84
C ILE A 41 -23.72 -17.71 13.23
N TYR A 42 -23.37 -18.75 13.97
CA TYR A 42 -23.85 -20.10 13.69
C TYR A 42 -25.05 -20.37 14.59
N THR A 43 -26.17 -20.77 13.98
CA THR A 43 -27.35 -21.20 14.72
C THR A 43 -27.66 -22.66 14.46
N LYS A 44 -28.15 -23.33 15.48
CA LYS A 44 -28.60 -24.72 15.43
C LYS A 44 -30.13 -24.75 15.43
N ASN A 45 -30.70 -25.41 14.43
CA ASN A 45 -32.12 -25.74 14.40
C ASN A 45 -32.26 -27.22 14.74
N ASP A 46 -32.85 -27.51 15.91
CA ASP A 46 -33.21 -28.87 16.31
C ASP A 46 -34.71 -29.07 16.02
N SER A 47 -35.03 -29.59 14.84
CA SER A 47 -36.36 -30.14 14.55
C SER A 47 -36.31 -31.67 14.68
N PHE A 48 -37.44 -32.29 15.04
CA PHE A 48 -37.54 -33.72 15.35
C PHE A 48 -37.03 -34.65 14.23
N PHE A 49 -37.00 -34.17 12.98
CA PHE A 49 -36.52 -34.92 11.80
C PHE A 49 -35.32 -34.31 11.08
N ASN A 50 -34.84 -33.13 11.49
CA ASN A 50 -33.73 -32.48 10.81
C ASN A 50 -32.92 -31.61 11.77
N LYS A 51 -31.62 -31.89 11.88
CA LYS A 51 -30.65 -31.07 12.62
C LYS A 51 -29.78 -30.37 11.59
N SER A 52 -29.86 -29.05 11.55
CA SER A 52 -29.05 -28.24 10.65
C SER A 52 -28.31 -27.16 11.42
N THR A 53 -27.07 -26.91 11.02
CA THR A 53 -26.29 -25.74 11.44
C THR A 53 -26.24 -24.77 10.27
N ASN A 54 -26.64 -23.52 10.52
CA ASN A 54 -26.63 -22.46 9.52
C ASN A 54 -25.68 -21.35 9.96
N ARG A 55 -24.98 -20.73 9.01
CA ARG A 55 -24.07 -19.60 9.23
C ARG A 55 -24.68 -18.35 8.61
N PHE A 56 -24.76 -17.27 9.38
CA PHE A 56 -25.32 -15.99 8.92
C PHE A 56 -24.35 -14.85 9.19
N LEU A 57 -24.21 -13.96 8.20
CA LEU A 57 -23.46 -12.72 8.34
C LEU A 57 -24.29 -11.72 9.15
N LEU A 58 -23.72 -11.20 10.24
CA LEU A 58 -24.34 -10.20 11.12
C LEU A 58 -24.04 -8.78 10.68
N GLY A 59 -22.80 -8.51 10.30
CA GLY A 59 -22.27 -7.17 10.04
C GLY A 59 -20.74 -7.12 10.08
N GLN A 60 -20.19 -5.90 10.17
CA GLN A 60 -18.75 -5.65 10.25
C GLN A 60 -18.35 -4.78 11.43
N ILE A 61 -17.12 -4.94 11.91
CA ILE A 61 -16.42 -3.95 12.74
C ILE A 61 -15.34 -3.28 11.88
N ARG A 62 -15.43 -1.95 11.75
CA ARG A 62 -14.47 -1.12 11.02
C ARG A 62 -14.28 0.20 11.78
N LEU A 63 -13.07 0.45 12.29
CA LEU A 63 -12.82 1.57 13.22
C LEU A 63 -11.65 2.48 12.81
N GLY A 64 -10.83 2.11 11.82
CA GLY A 64 -9.75 2.97 11.34
C GLY A 64 -9.36 2.74 9.88
N GLU A 65 -8.24 3.34 9.49
CA GLU A 65 -7.69 3.31 8.13
C GLU A 65 -6.45 2.42 8.03
N ASP A 66 -6.06 2.03 6.82
CA ASP A 66 -4.92 1.12 6.61
C ASP A 66 -3.55 1.74 6.85
N ILE A 67 -3.46 3.07 7.00
CA ILE A 67 -2.21 3.76 7.33
C ILE A 67 -1.57 3.19 8.62
N ARG A 68 -2.39 2.58 9.48
CA ARG A 68 -1.97 1.86 10.70
C ARG A 68 -0.95 0.73 10.44
N LEU A 69 -1.03 0.08 9.26
CA LEU A 69 -0.06 -0.96 8.84
C LEU A 69 1.38 -0.44 8.80
N PHE A 70 1.55 0.84 8.50
CA PHE A 70 2.87 1.47 8.39
C PHE A 70 3.32 2.11 9.70
N LYS A 71 2.38 2.52 10.56
CA LYS A 71 2.65 3.26 11.81
C LYS A 71 2.79 2.37 13.06
N ASN A 72 2.63 1.05 12.92
CA ASN A 72 2.52 0.12 14.06
C ASN A 72 1.40 0.50 15.05
N GLU A 73 0.33 1.12 14.55
CA GLU A 73 -0.83 1.46 15.37
C GLU A 73 -1.69 0.20 15.63
N PRO A 74 -2.31 0.08 16.82
CA PRO A 74 -3.10 -1.09 17.15
C PRO A 74 -4.39 -1.18 16.32
N PHE A 75 -4.76 -2.40 15.94
CA PHE A 75 -6.06 -2.70 15.34
C PHE A 75 -7.16 -2.69 16.41
N THR A 76 -7.82 -1.56 16.59
CA THR A 76 -8.88 -1.35 17.60
C THR A 76 -10.08 -2.27 17.38
N GLU A 77 -10.29 -2.75 16.15
CA GLU A 77 -11.29 -3.76 15.80
C GLU A 77 -11.10 -5.05 16.61
N ILE A 78 -9.86 -5.44 16.90
CA ILE A 78 -9.53 -6.62 17.73
C ILE A 78 -10.10 -6.45 19.14
N SER A 79 -9.83 -5.30 19.76
CA SER A 79 -10.26 -5.01 21.13
C SER A 79 -11.77 -5.01 21.22
N LEU A 80 -12.44 -4.35 20.28
CA LEU A 80 -13.90 -4.31 20.24
C LEU A 80 -14.50 -5.71 19.99
N ALA A 81 -13.96 -6.48 19.04
CA ALA A 81 -14.43 -7.84 18.79
C ALA A 81 -14.31 -8.75 20.02
N LYS A 82 -13.21 -8.65 20.77
CA LYS A 82 -13.02 -9.38 22.03
C LYS A 82 -14.01 -8.95 23.10
N GLU A 83 -14.27 -7.65 23.23
CA GLU A 83 -15.26 -7.11 24.16
C GLU A 83 -16.67 -7.62 23.83
N LEU A 84 -17.11 -7.41 22.59
CA LEU A 84 -18.44 -7.84 22.13
C LEU A 84 -18.61 -9.36 22.20
N GLY A 85 -17.57 -10.11 21.82
CA GLY A 85 -17.52 -11.57 21.89
C GLY A 85 -17.71 -12.08 23.32
N ALA A 86 -17.02 -11.48 24.29
CA ALA A 86 -17.13 -11.86 25.70
C ALA A 86 -18.53 -11.57 26.29
N ILE A 87 -19.19 -10.48 25.85
CA ILE A 87 -20.57 -10.19 26.27
C ILE A 87 -21.53 -11.20 25.64
N ALA A 88 -21.38 -11.48 24.34
CA ALA A 88 -22.23 -12.42 23.61
C ALA A 88 -22.11 -13.86 24.13
N GLU A 89 -20.89 -14.33 24.41
CA GLU A 89 -20.62 -15.64 25.01
C GLU A 89 -21.40 -15.82 26.32
N LYS A 90 -21.37 -14.81 27.21
CA LYS A 90 -22.12 -14.84 28.46
C LYS A 90 -23.63 -14.80 28.27
N GLN A 91 -24.12 -13.92 27.39
CA GLN A 91 -25.57 -13.73 27.20
C GLN A 91 -26.22 -14.92 26.50
N TYR A 92 -25.56 -15.51 25.51
CA TYR A 92 -26.12 -16.54 24.64
C TYR A 92 -25.61 -17.94 24.94
N ASN A 93 -24.61 -18.09 25.82
CA ASN A 93 -23.94 -19.36 26.11
C ASN A 93 -23.47 -20.03 24.80
N LEU A 94 -22.73 -19.26 24.00
CA LEU A 94 -22.16 -19.64 22.71
C LEU A 94 -20.62 -19.63 22.78
N GLU A 95 -19.95 -20.26 21.83
CA GLU A 95 -18.50 -20.14 21.65
C GLU A 95 -18.15 -18.85 20.91
N PHE A 96 -17.18 -18.06 21.40
CA PHE A 96 -16.59 -16.98 20.62
C PHE A 96 -15.35 -17.47 19.87
N TYR A 97 -15.45 -17.54 18.54
CA TYR A 97 -14.37 -18.01 17.67
C TYR A 97 -13.72 -16.83 16.92
N PHE A 98 -12.47 -16.53 17.27
CA PHE A 98 -11.67 -15.49 16.63
C PHE A 98 -10.22 -15.98 16.47
N PRO A 99 -9.86 -16.56 15.31
CA PRO A 99 -8.57 -17.22 15.12
C PRO A 99 -7.37 -16.26 14.96
N SER A 100 -7.55 -15.05 14.43
CA SER A 100 -6.46 -14.06 14.25
C SER A 100 -6.60 -12.86 15.19
N GLN A 101 -6.18 -13.06 16.44
CA GLN A 101 -6.42 -12.11 17.53
C GLN A 101 -5.35 -11.03 17.71
N ASN A 102 -4.33 -11.00 16.86
CA ASN A 102 -3.15 -10.15 17.01
C ASN A 102 -2.94 -9.20 15.82
N GLU A 103 -3.40 -9.59 14.63
CA GLU A 103 -3.18 -8.86 13.37
C GLU A 103 -4.23 -9.30 12.33
N PRO A 104 -4.49 -8.49 11.29
CA PRO A 104 -5.34 -8.89 10.18
C PRO A 104 -4.79 -10.09 9.41
N ASP A 105 -5.67 -11.05 9.12
CA ASP A 105 -5.37 -12.25 8.32
C ASP A 105 -6.69 -12.92 7.87
N ASP A 106 -6.99 -12.81 6.58
CA ASP A 106 -8.18 -13.36 5.93
C ASP A 106 -8.05 -14.85 5.57
N ASN A 107 -6.89 -15.47 5.82
CA ASN A 107 -6.63 -16.89 5.52
C ASN A 107 -6.94 -17.83 6.70
N CYS A 108 -7.47 -17.29 7.79
CA CYS A 108 -7.85 -18.11 8.93
C CYS A 108 -9.10 -18.96 8.61
N PRO A 109 -9.16 -20.23 9.07
CA PRO A 109 -10.30 -21.08 8.80
C PRO A 109 -11.56 -20.52 9.46
N GLN A 110 -12.69 -20.69 8.78
CA GLN A 110 -14.00 -20.58 9.41
C GLN A 110 -14.12 -21.60 10.54
N TRP A 111 -14.99 -21.34 11.52
CA TRP A 111 -15.23 -22.22 12.65
C TRP A 111 -15.59 -23.62 12.18
N SER A 112 -16.44 -23.77 11.16
CA SER A 112 -16.78 -25.09 10.64
C SER A 112 -15.56 -25.85 10.12
N ASP A 113 -14.56 -25.17 9.59
CA ASP A 113 -13.38 -25.75 8.92
C ASP A 113 -12.15 -25.81 9.83
N ARG A 114 -12.27 -25.41 11.10
CA ARG A 114 -11.15 -25.37 12.05
C ARG A 114 -10.40 -26.70 12.21
N TYR A 115 -11.08 -27.83 11.96
CA TYR A 115 -10.48 -29.17 12.01
C TYR A 115 -9.51 -29.45 10.85
N LEU A 116 -9.59 -28.67 9.77
CA LEU A 116 -8.63 -28.70 8.65
C LEU A 116 -7.41 -27.81 8.90
N GLY A 117 -7.50 -26.94 9.92
CA GLY A 117 -6.46 -25.97 10.23
C GLY A 117 -5.24 -26.60 10.91
N ILE A 118 -4.10 -25.95 10.73
CA ILE A 118 -2.86 -26.23 11.47
C ILE A 118 -2.43 -24.96 12.22
N ASN A 119 -1.58 -25.11 13.24
CA ASN A 119 -0.98 -23.96 13.90
C ASN A 119 0.25 -23.49 13.12
N CYS A 120 0.28 -22.21 12.78
CA CYS A 120 1.43 -21.54 12.19
C CYS A 120 2.68 -21.73 13.07
N LEU A 121 3.79 -22.21 12.51
CA LEU A 121 5.04 -22.40 13.24
C LEU A 121 5.64 -21.11 13.80
N GLY A 122 5.33 -19.95 13.22
CA GLY A 122 5.88 -18.66 13.65
C GLY A 122 5.11 -18.00 14.79
N CYS A 123 3.78 -18.04 14.77
CA CYS A 123 2.94 -17.31 15.72
C CYS A 123 1.84 -18.14 16.37
N ASN A 124 1.77 -19.44 16.09
CA ASN A 124 0.77 -20.37 16.60
C ASN A 124 -0.69 -20.03 16.22
N LYS A 125 -0.91 -19.12 15.26
CA LYS A 125 -2.22 -18.79 14.68
C LYS A 125 -2.76 -19.99 13.89
N LEU A 126 -4.06 -20.27 14.01
CA LEU A 126 -4.71 -21.32 13.24
C LEU A 126 -4.87 -20.88 11.78
N ILE A 127 -4.37 -21.67 10.83
CA ILE A 127 -4.39 -21.37 9.40
C ILE A 127 -4.81 -22.58 8.57
N ILE A 128 -5.37 -22.33 7.39
CA ILE A 128 -5.49 -23.37 6.35
C ILE A 128 -4.19 -23.38 5.54
N PRO A 129 -3.53 -24.54 5.37
CA PRO A 129 -2.36 -24.63 4.50
C PRO A 129 -2.69 -24.14 3.09
N THR A 130 -1.88 -23.21 2.59
CA THR A 130 -2.01 -22.70 1.22
C THR A 130 -1.83 -23.82 0.18
N THR A 131 -2.58 -23.72 -0.91
CA THR A 131 -2.42 -24.59 -2.08
C THR A 131 -1.34 -24.09 -3.04
N SER A 132 -0.83 -22.87 -2.84
CA SER A 132 0.21 -22.27 -3.68
C SER A 132 1.49 -23.11 -3.60
N PRO A 133 2.13 -23.43 -4.74
CA PRO A 133 3.42 -24.11 -4.75
C PRO A 133 4.58 -23.19 -4.33
N HIS A 134 4.35 -21.88 -4.25
CA HIS A 134 5.36 -20.87 -3.95
C HIS A 134 5.38 -20.44 -2.48
N LEU A 135 4.35 -20.79 -1.72
CA LEU A 135 4.23 -20.37 -0.32
C LEU A 135 4.45 -21.58 0.61
N PRO A 136 5.14 -21.39 1.75
CA PRO A 136 5.31 -22.44 2.74
C PRO A 136 3.96 -22.84 3.35
N LYS A 137 3.80 -24.13 3.65
CA LYS A 137 2.51 -24.72 4.08
C LYS A 137 2.27 -24.70 5.58
N ASP A 138 3.31 -24.44 6.36
CA ASP A 138 3.40 -24.61 7.81
C ASP A 138 3.45 -23.27 8.57
N ILE A 139 3.39 -22.14 7.87
CA ILE A 139 3.52 -20.79 8.42
C ILE A 139 2.50 -19.88 7.75
N CYS A 140 1.93 -18.93 8.51
CA CYS A 140 0.98 -17.96 7.95
C CYS A 140 1.70 -16.96 7.04
N TYR A 141 0.95 -16.34 6.14
CA TYR A 141 1.47 -15.38 5.16
C TYR A 141 2.25 -14.22 5.82
N ASN A 142 1.70 -13.62 6.89
CA ASN A 142 2.36 -12.53 7.60
C ASN A 142 3.71 -12.94 8.21
N CYS A 143 3.79 -14.11 8.87
CA CYS A 143 5.06 -14.60 9.41
C CYS A 143 6.06 -14.96 8.32
N HIS A 144 5.60 -15.49 7.19
CA HIS A 144 6.44 -15.74 6.02
C HIS A 144 7.01 -14.43 5.45
N LEU A 145 6.17 -13.42 5.21
CA LEU A 145 6.61 -12.10 4.72
C LEU A 145 7.60 -11.43 5.68
N LYS A 146 7.34 -11.50 6.99
CA LYS A 146 8.27 -10.97 8.00
C LYS A 146 9.62 -11.68 7.94
N LYS A 147 9.63 -13.00 7.78
CA LYS A 147 10.86 -13.78 7.64
C LYS A 147 11.62 -13.40 6.37
N GLU A 148 10.94 -13.26 5.23
CA GLU A 148 11.57 -12.83 3.98
C GLU A 148 12.13 -11.41 4.09
N SER A 149 11.35 -10.46 4.63
CA SER A 149 11.79 -9.08 4.85
C SER A 149 13.03 -9.01 5.74
N ASN A 150 13.04 -9.75 6.86
CA ASN A 150 14.22 -9.84 7.73
C ASN A 150 15.42 -10.43 7.00
N GLN A 151 15.22 -11.44 6.15
CA GLN A 151 16.31 -12.04 5.38
C GLN A 151 16.88 -11.06 4.35
N LYS A 152 16.02 -10.30 3.65
CA LYS A 152 16.44 -9.25 2.72
C LYS A 152 17.25 -8.16 3.41
N LEU A 153 16.84 -7.78 4.62
CA LEU A 153 17.53 -6.80 5.46
C LEU A 153 18.92 -7.29 5.89
N ILE A 154 19.00 -8.54 6.37
CA ILE A 154 20.27 -9.17 6.77
C ILE A 154 21.22 -9.32 5.57
N ASN A 155 20.69 -9.77 4.43
CA ASN A 155 21.47 -9.96 3.20
C ASN A 155 21.81 -8.64 2.49
N ASN A 156 21.19 -7.54 2.92
CA ASN A 156 21.28 -6.21 2.31
C ASN A 156 21.05 -6.24 0.78
N GLU A 157 19.97 -6.93 0.38
CA GLU A 157 19.59 -7.12 -1.03
C GLU A 157 19.26 -5.79 -1.72
N LEU A 158 19.36 -5.77 -3.06
CA LEU A 158 18.95 -4.61 -3.84
C LEU A 158 17.43 -4.43 -3.79
N VAL A 159 17.01 -3.19 -3.63
CA VAL A 159 15.61 -2.77 -3.80
C VAL A 159 15.34 -2.59 -5.28
N GLN A 160 14.07 -2.68 -5.67
CA GLN A 160 13.66 -2.41 -7.04
C GLN A 160 14.03 -0.97 -7.42
N ASP A 161 14.68 -0.80 -8.57
CA ASP A 161 14.95 0.50 -9.14
C ASP A 161 13.64 1.27 -9.44
N GLY A 162 13.73 2.60 -9.47
CA GLY A 162 12.60 3.43 -9.80
C GLY A 162 12.94 4.88 -10.07
N VAL A 163 11.90 5.64 -10.40
CA VAL A 163 11.98 7.08 -10.67
C VAL A 163 10.88 7.78 -9.88
N VAL A 164 11.26 8.77 -9.10
CA VAL A 164 10.32 9.68 -8.42
C VAL A 164 10.32 11.02 -9.14
N LEU A 165 9.12 11.49 -9.48
CA LEU A 165 8.91 12.83 -9.99
C LEU A 165 8.35 13.71 -8.88
N TYR A 166 8.90 14.92 -8.76
CA TYR A 166 8.37 15.94 -7.86
C TYR A 166 8.68 17.34 -8.36
N LEU A 167 7.86 18.31 -7.99
CA LEU A 167 8.13 19.73 -8.22
C LEU A 167 8.80 20.30 -6.97
N SER A 168 9.79 21.18 -7.13
CA SER A 168 10.37 21.88 -5.98
C SER A 168 10.86 23.28 -6.31
N ASN A 169 10.81 24.15 -5.30
CA ASN A 169 11.50 25.44 -5.25
C ASN A 169 12.06 25.66 -3.82
N ASP A 170 12.55 26.86 -3.52
CA ASP A 170 13.13 27.18 -2.20
C ASP A 170 12.10 27.14 -1.05
N GLU A 171 10.80 27.18 -1.35
CA GLU A 171 9.73 27.25 -0.36
C GLU A 171 9.06 25.90 -0.10
N LYS A 172 8.89 25.07 -1.14
CA LYS A 172 8.09 23.83 -1.05
C LYS A 172 8.51 22.76 -2.06
N SER A 173 8.12 21.52 -1.74
CA SER A 173 8.23 20.33 -2.59
C SER A 173 6.85 19.66 -2.75
N GLU A 174 6.59 19.05 -3.90
CA GLU A 174 5.34 18.34 -4.19
C GLU A 174 5.61 17.06 -5.01
N LYS A 175 5.39 15.90 -4.40
CA LYS A 175 5.55 14.59 -5.05
C LYS A 175 4.45 14.39 -6.10
N LEU A 176 4.86 14.11 -7.34
CA LEU A 176 3.95 13.82 -8.46
C LEU A 176 3.67 12.31 -8.57
N GLY A 177 4.68 11.47 -8.33
CA GLY A 177 4.50 10.02 -8.37
C GLY A 177 5.80 9.23 -8.39
N PHE A 178 5.66 7.90 -8.25
CA PHE A 178 6.73 6.92 -8.38
C PHE A 178 6.45 6.02 -9.59
N TYR A 179 7.51 5.70 -10.34
CA TYR A 179 7.46 4.88 -11.54
C TYR A 179 8.55 3.81 -11.46
N GLY A 180 8.24 2.56 -11.79
CA GLY A 180 9.22 1.46 -11.74
C GLY A 180 10.32 1.55 -12.81
N SER A 181 10.19 2.44 -13.79
CA SER A 181 11.21 2.73 -14.80
C SER A 181 11.01 4.13 -15.37
N TYR A 182 12.10 4.75 -15.84
CA TYR A 182 12.04 6.01 -16.57
C TYR A 182 11.27 5.88 -17.90
N ASP A 183 11.37 4.72 -18.57
CA ASP A 183 10.72 4.46 -19.85
C ASP A 183 9.19 4.46 -19.76
N TYR A 184 8.63 4.36 -18.55
CA TYR A 184 7.19 4.48 -18.31
C TYR A 184 6.70 5.92 -18.31
N LEU A 185 7.61 6.89 -18.18
CA LEU A 185 7.28 8.30 -18.23
C LEU A 185 7.18 8.78 -19.67
N ILE A 186 6.18 9.61 -19.95
CA ILE A 186 6.09 10.28 -21.25
C ILE A 186 7.34 11.14 -21.54
N LEU A 187 7.95 11.68 -20.48
CA LEU A 187 9.18 12.47 -20.53
C LEU A 187 10.35 11.72 -21.19
N SER A 188 10.41 10.39 -21.09
CA SER A 188 11.47 9.57 -21.70
C SER A 188 11.50 9.61 -23.22
N LYS A 189 10.40 10.06 -23.85
CA LYS A 189 10.29 10.17 -25.31
C LYS A 189 10.85 11.48 -25.85
N PHE A 190 11.17 12.42 -24.97
CA PHE A 190 11.60 13.76 -25.33
C PHE A 190 13.07 13.96 -24.96
N ASN A 191 13.76 14.76 -25.77
CA ASN A 191 15.13 15.11 -25.47
C ASN A 191 15.14 16.19 -24.38
N ILE A 192 15.65 15.83 -23.21
CA ILE A 192 15.81 16.74 -22.07
C ILE A 192 17.32 16.89 -21.83
N PRO A 193 17.98 17.92 -22.41
CA PRO A 193 19.42 18.15 -22.28
C PRO A 193 20.00 18.00 -20.86
N THR A 194 19.25 18.39 -19.82
CA THR A 194 19.70 18.25 -18.43
C THR A 194 19.86 16.77 -18.01
N LEU A 195 19.10 15.85 -18.61
CA LEU A 195 19.19 14.41 -18.38
C LEU A 195 20.30 13.78 -19.22
N SER A 196 21.54 14.02 -18.81
CA SER A 196 22.72 13.36 -19.39
C SER A 196 23.14 12.13 -18.58
N ASP A 197 23.70 11.14 -19.26
CA ASP A 197 24.31 9.96 -18.64
C ASP A 197 23.37 9.15 -17.72
N VAL A 198 22.06 9.14 -18.03
CA VAL A 198 21.06 8.42 -17.24
C VAL A 198 21.39 6.92 -17.09
N ASP A 199 21.95 6.30 -18.12
CA ASP A 199 22.34 4.87 -18.08
C ASP A 199 23.52 4.57 -17.17
N LYS A 200 24.29 5.59 -16.74
CA LYS A 200 25.45 5.45 -15.85
C LYS A 200 25.11 5.68 -14.38
N ILE A 201 23.83 5.90 -14.06
CA ILE A 201 23.38 6.10 -12.68
C ILE A 201 23.42 4.75 -11.96
N GLU A 202 24.26 4.65 -10.93
CA GLU A 202 24.43 3.46 -10.08
C GLU A 202 23.89 3.65 -8.66
N SER A 203 23.42 4.86 -8.33
CA SER A 203 22.93 5.27 -7.00
C SER A 203 21.73 6.20 -7.10
N VAL A 204 21.27 6.75 -5.97
CA VAL A 204 20.31 7.86 -5.96
C VAL A 204 20.89 9.08 -6.67
N LYS A 205 20.18 9.62 -7.67
CA LYS A 205 20.57 10.83 -8.41
C LYS A 205 19.36 11.68 -8.75
N VAL A 206 19.44 12.98 -8.45
CA VAL A 206 18.41 13.96 -8.77
C VAL A 206 18.86 14.85 -9.92
N PHE A 207 18.01 15.03 -10.92
CA PHE A 207 18.14 16.05 -11.96
C PHE A 207 17.09 17.13 -11.73
N SER A 208 17.53 18.39 -11.73
CA SER A 208 16.68 19.57 -11.60
C SER A 208 16.53 20.22 -12.97
N ILE A 209 15.39 20.01 -13.62
CA ILE A 209 15.09 20.61 -14.93
C ILE A 209 14.58 22.03 -14.70
N PRO A 210 15.29 23.06 -15.20
CA PRO A 210 14.94 24.45 -14.97
C PRO A 210 13.74 24.87 -15.83
N VAL A 211 13.04 25.93 -15.39
CA VAL A 211 11.80 26.42 -16.01
C VAL A 211 11.95 26.70 -17.51
N GLU A 212 13.10 27.19 -17.96
CA GLU A 212 13.36 27.48 -19.37
C GLU A 212 13.30 26.22 -20.24
N GLU A 213 13.83 25.11 -19.74
CA GLU A 213 13.79 23.81 -20.41
C GLU A 213 12.39 23.18 -20.33
N LEU A 214 11.66 23.39 -19.22
CA LEU A 214 10.26 22.96 -19.10
C LEU A 214 9.36 23.62 -20.15
N GLN A 215 9.61 24.88 -20.51
CA GLN A 215 8.84 25.56 -21.55
C GLN A 215 9.04 24.91 -22.93
N ILE A 216 10.26 24.49 -23.25
CA ILE A 216 10.57 23.77 -24.50
C ILE A 216 9.89 22.40 -24.48
N LEU A 217 10.07 21.65 -23.39
CA LEU A 217 9.49 20.33 -23.22
C LEU A 217 7.96 20.35 -23.29
N LYS A 218 7.32 21.34 -22.66
CA LYS A 218 5.88 21.56 -22.74
C LYS A 218 5.43 21.71 -24.21
N ASN A 219 6.10 22.57 -24.96
CA ASN A 219 5.75 22.82 -26.36
C ASN A 219 5.93 21.56 -27.24
N ASP A 220 6.97 20.78 -27.01
CA ASP A 220 7.21 19.52 -27.73
C ASP A 220 6.13 18.48 -27.43
N ILE A 221 5.74 18.34 -26.16
CA ILE A 221 4.64 17.44 -25.74
C ILE A 221 3.30 17.90 -26.33
N GLU A 222 2.98 19.20 -26.30
CA GLU A 222 1.76 19.75 -26.90
C GLU A 222 1.70 19.45 -28.40
N LYS A 223 2.83 19.56 -29.10
CA LYS A 223 2.91 19.27 -30.53
C LYS A 223 2.64 17.80 -30.82
N GLU A 224 3.27 16.86 -30.11
CA GLU A 224 3.02 15.43 -30.29
C GLU A 224 1.59 15.04 -29.90
N LEU A 225 1.08 15.59 -28.80
CA LEU A 225 -0.30 15.38 -28.36
C LEU A 225 -1.29 15.85 -29.44
N LYS A 226 -1.09 17.04 -30.02
CA LYS A 226 -1.95 17.55 -31.11
C LYS A 226 -1.96 16.64 -32.33
N LEU A 227 -0.83 16.04 -32.67
CA LEU A 227 -0.77 15.03 -33.74
C LEU A 227 -1.56 13.77 -33.37
N LYS A 228 -1.39 13.27 -32.14
CA LYS A 228 -2.13 12.08 -31.66
C LYS A 228 -3.64 12.31 -31.60
N LEU A 229 -4.07 13.51 -31.23
CA LEU A 229 -5.48 13.88 -31.17
C LEU A 229 -6.14 14.02 -32.55
N GLN A 230 -5.38 14.25 -33.63
CA GLN A 230 -5.93 14.27 -35.00
C GLN A 230 -6.48 12.91 -35.43
N ASP A 231 -5.83 11.83 -34.98
CA ASP A 231 -6.20 10.45 -35.27
C ASP A 231 -7.00 9.80 -34.12
N TYR A 232 -7.47 10.59 -33.15
CA TYR A 232 -8.20 10.06 -32.00
C TYR A 232 -9.52 9.41 -32.42
N ILE A 233 -9.72 8.18 -31.94
CA ILE A 233 -10.95 7.41 -32.10
C ILE A 233 -11.51 7.10 -30.72
N LYS A 234 -12.71 7.59 -30.42
CA LYS A 234 -13.39 7.29 -29.17
C LYS A 234 -13.54 5.76 -28.99
N PRO A 235 -13.15 5.19 -27.84
CA PRO A 235 -13.22 3.75 -27.63
C PRO A 235 -14.67 3.27 -27.59
N GLU A 236 -14.91 2.08 -28.13
CA GLU A 236 -16.16 1.35 -27.92
C GLU A 236 -16.12 0.69 -26.55
N ILE A 237 -16.95 1.18 -25.63
CA ILE A 237 -17.00 0.70 -24.24
C ILE A 237 -18.18 -0.26 -24.09
N ASN A 238 -17.88 -1.49 -23.67
CA ASN A 238 -18.91 -2.40 -23.15
C ASN A 238 -19.20 -2.01 -21.69
N GLU A 239 -20.39 -1.46 -21.44
CA GLU A 239 -20.83 -1.03 -20.10
C GLU A 239 -20.83 -2.16 -19.05
N GLU A 240 -20.96 -3.42 -19.46
CA GLU A 240 -20.84 -4.57 -18.55
C GLU A 240 -19.38 -4.75 -18.07
N HIS A 241 -18.40 -4.45 -18.92
CA HIS A 241 -16.97 -4.55 -18.61
C HIS A 241 -16.44 -3.30 -17.90
N ARG A 242 -17.08 -2.13 -18.11
CA ARG A 242 -16.73 -0.86 -17.46
C ARG A 242 -16.69 -0.97 -15.94
N ARG A 243 -17.55 -1.81 -15.35
CA ARG A 243 -17.61 -2.06 -13.90
C ARG A 243 -16.36 -2.76 -13.34
N PHE A 244 -15.56 -3.38 -14.19
CA PHE A 244 -14.40 -4.17 -13.79
C PHE A 244 -13.07 -3.61 -14.33
N SER A 245 -13.10 -2.60 -15.23
CA SER A 245 -11.89 -1.99 -15.79
C SER A 245 -11.63 -0.61 -15.20
N HIS A 246 -10.59 -0.50 -14.36
CA HIS A 246 -10.03 0.79 -13.90
C HIS A 246 -9.19 1.51 -14.99
N SER A 247 -9.45 1.22 -16.26
CA SER A 247 -8.66 1.70 -17.41
C SER A 247 -9.41 2.69 -18.31
N ILE A 248 -10.64 3.05 -17.96
CA ILE A 248 -11.42 4.04 -18.69
C ILE A 248 -11.35 5.38 -17.95
N TYR A 249 -10.89 6.42 -18.65
CA TYR A 249 -10.72 7.77 -18.12
C TYR A 249 -11.49 8.78 -18.97
N GLU A 250 -12.10 9.75 -18.31
CA GLU A 250 -12.61 10.97 -18.96
C GLU A 250 -11.65 12.11 -18.61
N ILE A 251 -11.17 12.84 -19.61
CA ILE A 251 -10.23 13.94 -19.41
C ILE A 251 -10.54 15.11 -20.34
N GLU A 252 -10.44 16.33 -19.80
CA GLU A 252 -10.62 17.55 -20.58
C GLU A 252 -9.26 18.07 -21.08
N TYR A 253 -9.18 18.46 -22.35
CA TYR A 253 -8.04 19.17 -22.91
C TYR A 253 -8.51 20.21 -23.94
N GLU A 254 -8.08 21.45 -23.79
CA GLU A 254 -8.49 22.61 -24.61
C GLU A 254 -10.03 22.74 -24.76
N GLY A 255 -10.79 22.43 -23.70
CA GLY A 255 -12.26 22.52 -23.68
C GLY A 255 -12.99 21.35 -24.34
N ILE A 256 -12.28 20.28 -24.74
CA ILE A 256 -12.85 19.06 -25.31
C ILE A 256 -12.68 17.91 -24.32
N ASN A 257 -13.76 17.17 -24.08
CA ASN A 257 -13.74 15.96 -23.25
C ASN A 257 -13.41 14.73 -24.09
N TYR A 258 -12.37 14.01 -23.70
CA TYR A 258 -11.91 12.77 -24.32
C TYR A 258 -12.21 11.60 -23.40
N THR A 259 -12.70 10.51 -23.99
CA THR A 259 -12.89 9.23 -23.30
C THR A 259 -11.75 8.31 -23.75
N LEU A 260 -10.94 7.84 -22.80
CA LEU A 260 -9.73 7.06 -23.06
C LEU A 260 -9.84 5.68 -22.43
N GLU A 261 -9.43 4.64 -23.15
CA GLU A 261 -9.33 3.26 -22.65
C GLU A 261 -7.86 2.87 -22.71
N THR A 262 -7.16 2.75 -21.59
CA THR A 262 -5.69 2.65 -21.55
C THR A 262 -5.17 1.22 -21.42
N GLN A 263 -6.02 0.24 -21.12
CA GLN A 263 -5.55 -1.14 -20.92
C GLN A 263 -5.17 -1.79 -22.26
N ARG A 264 -5.88 -1.46 -23.33
CA ARG A 264 -5.72 -2.11 -24.65
C ARG A 264 -5.38 -1.14 -25.77
N ASN A 265 -5.42 0.17 -25.51
CA ASN A 265 -5.06 1.18 -26.50
C ASN A 265 -3.88 2.04 -26.00
N GLN A 266 -2.72 1.80 -26.60
CA GLN A 266 -1.49 2.52 -26.29
C GLN A 266 -1.55 4.01 -26.66
N ASP A 267 -2.29 4.38 -27.70
CA ASP A 267 -2.48 5.79 -28.07
C ASP A 267 -3.33 6.52 -27.04
N HIS A 268 -4.36 5.87 -26.50
CA HIS A 268 -5.14 6.43 -25.40
C HIS A 268 -4.31 6.58 -24.13
N SER A 269 -3.46 5.59 -23.81
CA SER A 269 -2.51 5.71 -22.70
C SER A 269 -1.53 6.86 -22.95
N TYR A 270 -1.02 7.02 -24.17
CA TYR A 270 -0.14 8.14 -24.53
C TYR A 270 -0.85 9.48 -24.32
N ILE A 271 -2.07 9.64 -24.85
CA ILE A 271 -2.87 10.88 -24.74
C ILE A 271 -3.09 11.24 -23.26
N LEU A 272 -3.49 10.27 -22.44
CA LEU A 272 -3.73 10.48 -21.00
C LEU A 272 -2.47 11.00 -20.30
N GLU A 273 -1.34 10.32 -20.52
CA GLU A 273 -0.07 10.66 -19.86
C GLU A 273 0.52 11.98 -20.36
N SER A 274 0.34 12.32 -21.65
CA SER A 274 0.70 13.64 -22.19
C SER A 274 -0.11 14.75 -21.52
N ILE A 275 -1.45 14.60 -21.41
CA ILE A 275 -2.29 15.64 -20.79
C ILE A 275 -1.92 15.80 -19.30
N ARG A 276 -1.80 14.70 -18.55
CA ARG A 276 -1.36 14.74 -17.14
C ARG A 276 -0.01 15.42 -16.98
N THR A 277 0.92 15.16 -17.91
CA THR A 277 2.24 15.77 -17.90
C THR A 277 2.19 17.26 -18.18
N LEU A 278 1.43 17.68 -19.18
CA LEU A 278 1.22 19.09 -19.45
C LEU A 278 0.65 19.82 -18.22
N THR A 279 -0.29 19.20 -17.49
CA THR A 279 -0.86 19.80 -16.27
C THR A 279 0.21 20.14 -15.23
N TYR A 280 1.11 19.21 -14.88
CA TYR A 280 2.14 19.53 -13.87
C TYR A 280 3.28 20.40 -14.42
N LEU A 281 3.58 20.34 -15.73
CA LEU A 281 4.55 21.25 -16.36
C LEU A 281 4.04 22.70 -16.36
N GLU A 282 2.76 22.91 -16.68
CA GLU A 282 2.13 24.23 -16.61
C GLU A 282 2.16 24.80 -15.19
N LYS A 283 1.82 23.96 -14.21
CA LYS A 283 1.93 24.33 -12.79
C LYS A 283 3.36 24.73 -12.44
N ALA A 284 4.35 23.92 -12.82
CA ALA A 284 5.76 24.20 -12.55
C ALA A 284 6.21 25.54 -13.16
N ILE A 285 5.79 25.84 -14.40
CA ILE A 285 6.13 27.10 -15.08
C ILE A 285 5.47 28.30 -14.39
N ILE A 286 4.18 28.21 -14.06
CA ILE A 286 3.41 29.29 -13.41
C ILE A 286 3.94 29.59 -12.02
N GLU A 287 4.19 28.53 -11.23
CA GLU A 287 4.66 28.63 -9.85
C GLU A 287 6.19 28.77 -9.74
N LYS A 288 6.90 28.82 -10.87
CA LYS A 288 8.37 28.89 -10.95
C LYS A 288 9.06 27.79 -10.14
N MET A 289 8.56 26.57 -10.27
CA MET A 289 9.12 25.37 -9.66
C MET A 289 9.95 24.61 -10.70
N ASN A 290 11.03 23.99 -10.25
CA ASN A 290 11.80 23.06 -11.06
C ASN A 290 11.12 21.69 -11.04
N LEU A 291 11.17 20.98 -12.15
CA LEU A 291 10.82 19.56 -12.18
C LEU A 291 12.05 18.76 -11.74
N GLN A 292 11.90 18.00 -10.67
CA GLN A 292 12.92 17.10 -10.18
C GLN A 292 12.63 15.68 -10.66
N ILE A 293 13.63 15.05 -11.27
CA ILE A 293 13.60 13.63 -11.63
C ILE A 293 14.65 12.92 -10.77
N CYS A 294 14.18 12.17 -9.78
CA CYS A 294 15.02 11.37 -8.91
C CYS A 294 15.07 9.94 -9.40
N PHE A 295 16.23 9.49 -9.86
CA PHE A 295 16.52 8.10 -10.16
C PHE A 295 16.97 7.41 -8.88
N ILE A 296 16.28 6.34 -8.51
CA ILE A 296 16.63 5.46 -7.40
C ILE A 296 17.15 4.18 -8.04
N ARG A 297 18.48 4.04 -8.07
CA ARG A 297 19.15 2.83 -8.55
C ARG A 297 20.15 2.37 -7.50
N GLY A 298 20.35 1.07 -7.39
CA GLY A 298 21.36 0.51 -6.49
C GLY A 298 21.08 0.66 -4.99
N LEU A 299 19.91 1.19 -4.61
CA LEU A 299 19.49 1.31 -3.21
C LEU A 299 19.34 -0.09 -2.61
N ARG A 300 19.85 -0.27 -1.39
CA ARG A 300 19.80 -1.55 -0.67
C ARG A 300 18.70 -1.58 0.38
N TYR A 301 18.34 -2.78 0.79
CA TYR A 301 17.21 -2.99 1.69
C TYR A 301 17.42 -2.37 3.08
N GLN A 302 18.66 -2.30 3.58
CA GLN A 302 18.94 -1.59 4.84
C GLN A 302 18.66 -0.09 4.73
N GLU A 303 19.02 0.52 3.60
CA GLU A 303 18.81 1.94 3.32
C GLU A 303 17.32 2.27 3.21
N ASP A 304 16.55 1.50 2.42
CA ASP A 304 15.09 1.62 2.32
C ASP A 304 14.41 1.40 3.69
N SER A 305 14.83 0.37 4.44
CA SER A 305 14.27 0.08 5.76
C SER A 305 14.50 1.23 6.75
N VAL A 306 15.69 1.84 6.77
CA VAL A 306 15.98 3.00 7.63
C VAL A 306 15.14 4.20 7.23
N LEU A 307 15.00 4.49 5.93
CA LEU A 307 14.16 5.59 5.46
C LEU A 307 12.68 5.40 5.84
N ARG A 308 12.13 4.19 5.64
CA ARG A 308 10.75 3.85 6.02
C ARG A 308 10.54 3.91 7.53
N TYR A 309 11.49 3.42 8.32
CA TYR A 309 11.46 3.53 9.77
C TYR A 309 11.37 4.99 10.21
N LEU A 310 12.22 5.85 9.66
CA LEU A 310 12.20 7.28 9.98
C LEU A 310 10.87 7.91 9.59
N HIS A 311 10.42 7.66 8.36
CA HIS A 311 9.21 8.28 7.82
C HIS A 311 7.94 7.85 8.57
N TYR A 312 7.68 6.56 8.67
CA TYR A 312 6.40 6.06 9.19
C TYR A 312 6.36 5.94 10.71
N LEU A 313 7.49 5.66 11.37
CA LEU A 313 7.52 5.40 12.82
C LEU A 313 8.08 6.55 13.65
N LYS A 314 8.80 7.47 13.02
CA LYS A 314 9.55 8.52 13.73
C LYS A 314 9.31 9.93 13.23
N ASN A 315 8.38 10.13 12.29
CA ASN A 315 8.09 11.44 11.70
C ASN A 315 9.36 12.15 11.20
N ASP A 316 10.19 11.39 10.48
CA ASP A 316 11.43 11.84 9.83
C ASP A 316 12.56 12.27 10.78
N PHE A 317 12.48 11.92 12.06
CA PHE A 317 13.45 12.33 13.07
C PHE A 317 13.68 11.25 14.14
N SER A 318 14.93 10.82 14.35
CA SER A 318 15.29 9.89 15.42
C SER A 318 16.70 10.15 15.94
N ASN A 319 17.17 9.33 16.88
CA ASN A 319 18.56 9.30 17.32
C ASN A 319 19.17 7.93 16.99
N ILE A 320 20.50 7.88 16.94
CA ILE A 320 21.24 6.67 16.58
C ILE A 320 20.98 5.50 17.55
N ASP A 321 20.83 5.78 18.85
CA ASP A 321 20.60 4.74 19.87
C ASP A 321 19.24 4.04 19.65
N GLU A 322 18.21 4.79 19.24
CA GLU A 322 16.91 4.24 18.87
C GLU A 322 16.98 3.36 17.63
N LEU A 323 17.81 3.70 16.63
CA LEU A 323 18.04 2.84 15.47
C LEU A 323 18.76 1.56 15.87
N PHE A 324 19.81 1.66 16.69
CA PHE A 324 20.51 0.49 17.22
C PHE A 324 19.56 -0.44 17.96
N GLU A 325 18.74 0.10 18.86
CA GLU A 325 17.76 -0.70 19.61
C GLU A 325 16.70 -1.34 18.69
N HIS A 326 16.23 -0.61 17.66
CA HIS A 326 15.24 -1.14 16.72
C HIS A 326 15.78 -2.32 15.90
N TYR A 327 17.03 -2.24 15.44
CA TYR A 327 17.63 -3.22 14.55
C TYR A 327 18.54 -4.26 15.23
N LYS A 328 18.77 -4.18 16.55
CA LYS A 328 19.76 -4.99 17.29
C LYS A 328 19.70 -6.51 17.11
N ILE A 329 18.54 -7.06 16.75
CA ILE A 329 18.36 -8.50 16.53
C ILE A 329 18.80 -8.91 15.11
N LEU A 330 18.72 -7.99 14.16
CA LEU A 330 18.86 -8.25 12.73
C LEU A 330 20.18 -7.72 12.16
N LEU A 331 20.68 -6.59 12.67
CA LEU A 331 21.83 -5.88 12.14
C LEU A 331 22.86 -5.58 13.24
N SER A 332 24.13 -5.50 12.85
CA SER A 332 25.18 -4.99 13.73
C SER A 332 25.17 -3.45 13.77
N GLU A 333 25.76 -2.86 14.81
CA GLU A 333 25.95 -1.39 14.87
C GLU A 333 26.74 -0.88 13.66
N GLN A 334 27.69 -1.67 13.16
CA GLN A 334 28.49 -1.32 11.98
C GLN A 334 27.63 -1.24 10.71
N ASP A 335 26.71 -2.20 10.50
CA ASP A 335 25.80 -2.17 9.34
C ASP A 335 24.92 -0.91 9.37
N ILE A 336 24.45 -0.54 10.56
CA ILE A 336 23.60 0.64 10.75
C ILE A 336 24.39 1.92 10.48
N LEU A 337 25.62 2.03 10.98
CA LEU A 337 26.49 3.19 10.72
C LEU A 337 26.83 3.32 9.23
N GLN A 338 27.14 2.22 8.55
CA GLN A 338 27.39 2.21 7.09
C GLN A 338 26.15 2.62 6.29
N THR A 339 24.97 2.18 6.73
CA THR A 339 23.69 2.57 6.12
C THR A 339 23.45 4.07 6.25
N ILE A 340 23.70 4.64 7.43
CA ILE A 340 23.55 6.08 7.67
C ILE A 340 24.55 6.88 6.83
N GLU A 341 25.81 6.45 6.78
CA GLU A 341 26.82 7.07 5.93
C GLU A 341 26.41 7.07 4.46
N SER A 342 25.93 5.93 3.94
CA SER A 342 25.49 5.80 2.55
C SER A 342 24.29 6.71 2.24
N LEU A 343 23.27 6.71 3.10
CA LEU A 343 22.12 7.59 2.96
C LEU A 343 22.47 9.08 3.09
N SER A 344 23.49 9.42 3.90
CA SER A 344 23.99 10.79 4.02
C SER A 344 24.75 11.21 2.76
N ASN A 345 25.55 10.31 2.18
CA ASN A 345 26.23 10.51 0.90
C ASN A 345 25.24 10.68 -0.27
N TYR A 346 24.09 10.01 -0.21
CA TYR A 346 22.98 10.21 -1.15
C TYR A 346 22.19 11.50 -0.90
N GLY A 347 22.47 12.23 0.19
CA GLY A 347 21.73 13.42 0.59
C GLY A 347 20.30 13.13 1.07
N CYS A 348 20.00 11.87 1.43
CA CYS A 348 18.70 11.44 1.94
C CYS A 348 18.53 11.70 3.44
N LEU A 349 19.64 11.74 4.19
CA LEU A 349 19.67 11.99 5.62
C LEU A 349 20.69 13.07 5.99
N ILE A 350 20.42 13.74 7.12
CA ILE A 350 21.41 14.54 7.86
C ILE A 350 21.71 13.80 9.15
N PHE A 351 22.99 13.57 9.42
CA PHE A 351 23.48 12.95 10.66
C PHE A 351 24.41 13.92 11.38
N GLU A 352 23.94 14.47 12.51
CA GLU A 352 24.67 15.46 13.31
C GLU A 352 24.69 15.05 14.78
N GLY A 353 25.89 14.79 15.31
CA GLY A 353 26.07 14.26 16.67
C GLY A 353 25.45 12.87 16.81
N PHE A 354 24.31 12.79 17.49
CA PHE A 354 23.52 11.56 17.66
C PHE A 354 22.17 11.61 16.95
N THR A 355 21.88 12.71 16.25
CA THR A 355 20.57 13.00 15.66
C THR A 355 20.57 12.61 14.19
N ILE A 356 19.51 11.91 13.76
CA ILE A 356 19.28 11.51 12.38
C ILE A 356 17.97 12.14 11.91
N LYS A 357 18.02 12.85 10.78
CA LYS A 357 16.85 13.52 10.20
C LYS A 357 16.75 13.25 8.70
N SER A 358 15.55 12.90 8.22
CA SER A 358 15.32 12.79 6.78
C SER A 358 15.36 14.17 6.11
N THR A 359 16.08 14.26 5.00
CA THR A 359 15.99 15.41 4.09
C THR A 359 14.68 15.34 3.29
N GLU A 360 14.36 16.40 2.57
CA GLU A 360 13.24 16.37 1.62
C GLU A 360 13.40 15.28 0.55
N LEU A 361 14.64 14.99 0.13
CA LEU A 361 14.93 13.88 -0.78
C LEU A 361 14.62 12.53 -0.13
N GLY A 362 15.08 12.31 1.11
CA GLY A 362 14.80 11.08 1.85
C GLY A 362 13.30 10.83 2.04
N LYS A 363 12.54 11.88 2.36
CA LYS A 363 11.07 11.82 2.46
C LYS A 363 10.38 11.52 1.13
N THR A 364 10.94 12.01 0.03
CA THR A 364 10.35 11.89 -1.30
C THR A 364 10.51 10.48 -1.87
N ILE A 365 11.61 9.81 -1.52
CA ILE A 365 11.93 8.44 -1.95
C ILE A 365 11.02 7.39 -1.28
N VAL A 366 10.61 7.63 -0.03
CA VAL A 366 9.60 6.84 0.69
C VAL A 366 8.19 7.19 0.19
#